data_AF-A0A529ZJI9-F1
#
_entry.id   AF-A0A529ZJI9-F1
#
_cell.length_a   1.000
_cell.length_b   1.000
_cell.length_c   1.000
_cell.angle_alpha   90.00
_cell.angle_beta   90.00
_cell.angle_gamma   90.00
#
_symmetry.space_group_name_H-M   'P 1'
#
loop_
_entity.id
_entity.type
_entity.pdbx_description
1 polymer ?
#
loop_
_entity_poly.entity_id
_entity_poly.type
_entity_poly.pdbx_seq_one_letter_code
_entity_poly.pdbx_strand_id
1 'polypeptide(L)'
;GQLAGGIAHDFNNVLTAIIMASDLLLTNHRPSDPSFPDIMNIKQNANRAASLVRQLLAFSRKQTLRPEVLNLTDVLADLRMLLARLVGNDIKLKIDHGRDLWPVKVDIGQFEQVVVNLAVNARDAMPGGGDLTVRTRNVTAEECKSFAYRELTPADYVLVDVEDTGSGIAPDVLKK
;
A
#
# COMPACT_ATOMS: atom_id res chain seq x y z
N GLY A 1 -12.70 -13.81 2.27
CA GLY A 1 -12.59 -15.09 2.99
C GLY A 1 -13.41 -16.13 2.25
N GLN A 2 -12.79 -17.24 1.88
CA GLN A 2 -13.25 -18.33 0.99
C GLN A 2 -13.66 -17.95 -0.45
N LEU A 3 -14.61 -17.04 -0.68
CA LEU A 3 -15.10 -16.72 -2.04
C LEU A 3 -14.01 -16.10 -2.95
N ALA A 4 -13.31 -15.06 -2.49
CA ALA A 4 -12.26 -14.41 -3.28
C ALA A 4 -11.03 -15.31 -3.52
N GLY A 5 -10.72 -16.23 -2.60
CA GLY A 5 -9.60 -17.18 -2.74
C GLY A 5 -9.90 -18.30 -3.72
N GLY A 6 -11.15 -18.81 -3.73
CA GLY A 6 -11.61 -19.80 -4.70
C GLY A 6 -11.66 -19.23 -6.11
N ILE A 7 -12.30 -18.06 -6.30
CA ILE A 7 -12.37 -17.38 -7.62
C ILE A 7 -10.97 -17.13 -8.18
N ALA A 8 -10.06 -16.66 -7.34
CA ALA A 8 -8.68 -16.41 -7.71
C ALA A 8 -7.88 -17.64 -8.13
N HIS A 9 -8.06 -18.73 -7.41
CA HIS A 9 -7.45 -20.00 -7.76
C HIS A 9 -7.93 -20.43 -9.14
N ASP A 10 -9.23 -20.34 -9.40
CA ASP A 10 -9.82 -20.70 -10.70
C ASP A 10 -9.35 -19.77 -11.83
N PHE A 11 -9.23 -18.46 -11.58
CA PHE A 11 -8.64 -17.51 -12.53
C PHE A 11 -7.18 -17.86 -12.85
N ASN A 12 -6.37 -18.18 -11.83
CA ASN A 12 -4.99 -18.59 -12.05
C ASN A 12 -4.92 -19.92 -12.83
N ASN A 13 -5.83 -20.86 -12.61
CA ASN A 13 -5.87 -22.11 -13.37
C ASN A 13 -6.12 -21.87 -14.86
N VAL A 14 -7.10 -21.02 -15.19
CA VAL A 14 -7.40 -20.66 -16.58
C VAL A 14 -6.23 -19.91 -17.23
N LEU A 15 -5.66 -18.91 -16.54
CA LEU A 15 -4.52 -18.14 -17.05
C LEU A 15 -3.28 -19.02 -17.24
N THR A 16 -3.04 -19.99 -16.34
CA THR A 16 -1.94 -20.94 -16.46
C THR A 16 -2.12 -21.83 -17.70
N ALA A 17 -3.34 -22.30 -17.96
CA ALA A 17 -3.63 -23.06 -19.19
C ALA A 17 -3.41 -22.23 -20.46
N ILE A 18 -3.82 -20.95 -20.48
CA ILE A 18 -3.60 -20.04 -21.61
C ILE A 18 -2.10 -19.81 -21.85
N ILE A 19 -1.33 -19.60 -20.78
CA ILE A 19 0.12 -19.41 -20.87
C ILE A 19 0.79 -20.67 -21.41
N MET A 20 0.46 -21.85 -20.87
CA MET A 20 1.02 -23.13 -21.35
C MET A 20 0.66 -23.40 -22.82
N ALA A 21 -0.58 -23.16 -23.23
CA ALA A 21 -0.98 -23.31 -24.63
C ALA A 21 -0.20 -22.35 -25.54
N SER A 22 0.00 -21.11 -25.10
CA SER A 22 0.79 -20.12 -25.85
C SER A 22 2.27 -20.54 -25.94
N ASP A 23 2.85 -21.09 -24.87
CA ASP A 23 4.23 -21.60 -24.86
C ASP A 23 4.40 -22.82 -25.79
N LEU A 24 3.44 -23.74 -25.82
CA LEU A 24 3.43 -24.87 -26.74
C LEU A 24 3.33 -24.41 -28.21
N LEU A 25 2.47 -23.42 -28.48
CA LEU A 25 2.35 -22.85 -29.82
C LEU A 25 3.66 -22.16 -30.25
N LEU A 26 4.28 -21.38 -29.37
CA LEU A 26 5.56 -20.72 -29.64
C LEU A 26 6.72 -21.72 -29.84
N THR A 27 6.64 -22.92 -29.26
CA THR A 27 7.63 -23.99 -29.48
C THR A 27 7.56 -24.53 -30.91
N ASN A 28 6.37 -24.50 -31.52
CA ASN A 28 6.13 -25.01 -32.87
C ASN A 28 6.14 -23.93 -33.96
N HIS A 29 6.28 -22.65 -33.60
CA HIS A 29 6.30 -21.52 -34.52
C HIS A 29 7.65 -20.80 -34.50
N ARG A 30 8.13 -20.42 -35.68
CA ARG A 30 9.31 -19.58 -35.85
C ARG A 30 8.92 -18.11 -35.71
N PRO A 31 9.85 -17.22 -35.31
CA PRO A 31 9.61 -15.78 -35.29
C PRO A 31 9.16 -15.18 -36.62
N SER A 32 9.46 -15.85 -37.74
CA SER A 32 9.03 -15.46 -39.09
C SER A 32 7.59 -15.84 -39.42
N ASP A 33 6.92 -16.66 -38.61
CA ASP A 33 5.58 -17.13 -38.89
C ASP A 33 4.57 -16.00 -38.65
N PRO A 34 3.56 -15.81 -39.53
CA PRO A 34 2.61 -14.71 -39.42
C PRO A 34 1.83 -14.68 -38.09
N SER A 35 1.62 -15.83 -37.46
CA SER A 35 0.91 -15.98 -36.19
C SER A 35 1.79 -15.74 -34.96
N PHE A 36 3.12 -15.73 -35.10
CA PHE A 36 4.05 -15.62 -33.97
C PHE A 36 3.86 -14.34 -33.14
N PRO A 37 3.71 -13.14 -33.74
CA PRO A 37 3.49 -11.91 -32.98
C PRO A 37 2.20 -11.95 -32.16
N ASP A 38 1.13 -12.53 -32.71
CA ASP A 38 -0.17 -12.63 -32.04
C ASP A 38 -0.10 -13.59 -30.85
N ILE A 39 0.54 -14.75 -31.00
CA ILE A 39 0.73 -15.72 -29.91
C ILE A 39 1.57 -15.09 -28.78
N MET A 40 2.61 -14.34 -29.13
CA MET A 40 3.43 -13.63 -28.14
C MET A 40 2.62 -12.57 -27.38
N ASN A 41 1.75 -11.85 -28.08
CA ASN A 41 0.87 -10.84 -27.49
C ASN A 41 -0.16 -11.48 -26.53
N ILE A 42 -0.74 -12.63 -26.89
CA ILE A 42 -1.63 -13.41 -26.01
C ILE A 42 -0.88 -13.82 -24.73
N LYS A 43 0.33 -14.37 -24.86
CA LYS A 43 1.16 -14.75 -23.70
C LYS A 43 1.46 -13.55 -22.79
N GLN A 44 1.82 -12.40 -23.36
CA GLN A 44 2.13 -11.19 -22.58
C GLN A 44 0.89 -10.68 -21.83
N ASN A 45 -0.27 -10.63 -22.48
CA ASN A 45 -1.51 -10.22 -21.83
C ASN A 45 -1.96 -11.19 -20.73
N ALA A 46 -1.83 -12.51 -20.95
CA ALA A 46 -2.15 -13.50 -19.94
C ALA A 46 -1.24 -13.37 -18.70
N ASN A 47 0.06 -13.11 -18.89
CA ASN A 47 0.99 -12.84 -17.79
C ASN A 47 0.64 -11.55 -17.03
N ARG A 48 0.28 -10.49 -17.75
CA ARG A 48 -0.17 -9.22 -17.15
C ARG A 48 -1.43 -9.40 -16.32
N ALA A 49 -2.42 -10.12 -16.85
CA ALA A 49 -3.66 -10.45 -16.13
C ALA A 49 -3.38 -11.27 -14.87
N ALA A 50 -2.50 -12.27 -14.94
CA ALA A 50 -2.11 -13.08 -13.78
C ALA A 50 -1.44 -12.23 -12.69
N SER A 51 -0.63 -11.25 -13.08
CA SER A 51 -0.03 -10.29 -12.15
C SER A 51 -1.09 -9.42 -11.45
N LEU A 52 -2.05 -8.89 -12.21
CA LEU A 52 -3.13 -8.06 -11.67
C LEU A 52 -4.03 -8.84 -10.71
N VAL A 53 -4.37 -10.09 -11.04
CA VAL A 53 -5.15 -10.96 -10.15
C VAL A 53 -4.38 -11.24 -8.86
N ARG A 54 -3.07 -11.48 -8.91
CA ARG A 54 -2.23 -11.65 -7.71
C ARG A 54 -2.21 -10.39 -6.83
N GLN A 55 -2.09 -9.20 -7.43
CA GLN A 55 -2.13 -7.93 -6.70
C GLN A 55 -3.50 -7.69 -6.05
N LEU A 56 -4.59 -7.94 -6.79
CA LEU A 56 -5.95 -7.82 -6.28
C LEU A 56 -6.22 -8.81 -5.14
N LEU A 57 -5.64 -10.00 -5.20
CA LEU A 57 -5.72 -11.00 -4.13
C LEU A 57 -4.89 -10.66 -2.92
N ALA A 58 -3.70 -10.10 -3.11
CA ALA A 58 -2.90 -9.59 -2.00
C ALA A 58 -3.69 -8.51 -1.24
N PHE A 59 -4.44 -7.68 -1.97
CA PHE A 59 -5.33 -6.68 -1.40
C PHE A 59 -6.62 -7.28 -0.78
N SER A 60 -7.19 -8.33 -1.39
CA SER A 60 -8.47 -8.95 -0.97
C SER A 60 -8.31 -10.01 0.13
N ARG A 61 -7.11 -10.58 0.30
CA ARG A 61 -6.81 -11.45 1.43
C ARG A 61 -7.01 -10.62 2.69
N LYS A 62 -8.11 -10.91 3.41
CA LYS A 62 -8.18 -10.68 4.85
C LYS A 62 -7.01 -11.45 5.46
N GLN A 63 -5.84 -10.82 5.51
CA GLN A 63 -4.77 -11.27 6.36
C GLN A 63 -5.37 -11.34 7.75
N THR A 64 -5.25 -12.49 8.42
CA THR A 64 -5.77 -12.61 9.78
C THR A 64 -5.05 -11.59 10.63
N LEU A 65 -5.75 -10.49 10.95
CA LEU A 65 -5.22 -9.47 11.84
C LEU A 65 -4.83 -10.16 13.14
N ARG A 66 -3.64 -9.83 13.64
CA ARG A 66 -3.17 -10.19 14.97
C ARG A 66 -3.03 -8.88 15.73
N PRO A 67 -4.14 -8.29 16.21
CA PRO A 67 -4.10 -7.01 16.87
C PRO A 67 -3.45 -7.19 18.23
N GLU A 68 -2.40 -6.42 18.48
CA GLU A 68 -1.69 -6.37 19.75
C GLU A 68 -1.84 -4.97 20.34
N VAL A 69 -1.77 -4.87 21.66
CA VAL A 69 -1.79 -3.58 22.36
C VAL A 69 -0.35 -3.08 22.41
N LEU A 70 -0.09 -1.96 21.73
CA LEU A 70 1.27 -1.51 21.43
C LEU A 70 1.42 -0.01 21.66
N ASN A 71 2.65 0.42 21.88
CA ASN A 71 3.03 1.82 21.83
C ASN A 71 3.54 2.16 20.42
N LEU A 72 2.88 3.09 19.73
CA LEU A 72 3.27 3.49 18.37
C LEU A 72 4.64 4.17 18.31
N THR A 73 5.13 4.71 19.43
CA THR A 73 6.49 5.26 19.51
C THR A 73 7.53 4.18 19.20
N ASP A 74 7.37 2.98 19.77
CA ASP A 74 8.32 1.88 19.57
C ASP A 74 8.27 1.37 18.12
N VAL A 75 7.05 1.19 17.59
CA VAL A 75 6.84 0.74 16.20
C VAL A 75 7.44 1.72 15.18
N LEU A 76 7.25 3.04 15.38
CA LEU A 76 7.81 4.06 14.48
C LEU A 76 9.32 4.23 14.65
N ALA A 77 9.87 3.98 15.85
CA ALA A 77 11.31 3.98 16.07
C ALA A 77 11.98 2.84 15.27
N ASP A 78 11.38 1.64 15.28
CA ASP A 78 11.85 0.50 14.49
C ASP A 78 11.72 0.75 12.97
N LEU A 79 10.65 1.42 12.55
CA LEU A 79 10.44 1.79 11.14
C LEU A 79 11.37 2.89 10.64
N ARG A 80 11.97 3.69 11.52
CA ARG A 80 12.74 4.88 11.14
C ARG A 80 13.83 4.60 10.12
N MET A 81 14.60 3.51 10.29
CA MET A 81 15.68 3.16 9.36
C MET A 81 15.15 2.77 7.97
N LEU A 82 14.05 2.02 7.93
CA LEU A 82 13.38 1.64 6.68
C LEU A 82 12.86 2.90 5.96
N LEU A 83 12.15 3.77 6.67
CA LEU A 83 11.59 5.00 6.10
C LEU A 83 12.69 5.91 5.55
N ALA A 84 13.78 6.11 6.30
CA ALA A 84 14.92 6.91 5.84
C ALA A 84 15.52 6.36 4.53
N ARG A 85 15.64 5.04 4.40
CA ARG A 85 16.11 4.40 3.16
C ARG A 85 15.13 4.56 2.00
N LEU A 86 13.82 4.51 2.26
CA LEU A 86 12.79 4.58 1.23
C LEU A 86 12.65 5.99 0.64
N VAL A 87 12.75 7.02 1.47
CA VAL A 87 12.64 8.43 1.02
C VAL A 87 13.92 8.93 0.36
N GLY A 88 15.08 8.35 0.70
CA GLY A 88 16.36 8.73 0.11
C GLY A 88 17.02 9.92 0.80
N ASN A 89 18.13 10.40 0.24
CA ASN A 89 18.98 11.41 0.88
C ASN A 89 18.49 12.85 0.71
N ASP A 90 17.68 13.10 -0.32
CA ASP A 90 17.19 14.45 -0.66
C ASP A 90 15.96 14.86 0.19
N ILE A 91 15.41 13.93 0.95
CA ILE A 91 14.26 14.16 1.84
C ILE A 91 14.71 13.99 3.30
N LYS A 92 14.46 15.01 4.11
CA LYS A 92 14.75 14.97 5.54
C LYS A 92 13.57 14.37 6.29
N LEU A 93 13.79 13.17 6.84
CA LEU A 93 12.80 12.49 7.68
C LEU A 93 12.86 13.02 9.13
N LYS A 94 11.72 13.54 9.62
CA LYS A 94 11.49 13.89 11.03
C LYS A 94 10.39 12.98 11.61
N ILE A 95 10.65 12.40 12.78
CA ILE A 95 9.63 11.67 13.54
C ILE A 95 9.48 12.37 14.89
N ASP A 96 8.26 12.81 15.20
CA ASP A 96 7.93 13.53 16.42
C ASP A 96 6.87 12.77 17.23
N HIS A 97 7.16 12.49 18.49
CA HIS A 97 6.27 11.75 19.36
C HIS A 97 5.70 12.65 20.44
N GLY A 98 4.38 12.68 20.53
CA GLY A 98 3.65 13.23 21.66
C GLY A 98 4.04 12.54 22.96
N ARG A 99 3.96 13.29 24.06
CA ARG A 99 4.21 12.76 25.40
C ARG A 99 3.08 11.85 25.83
N ASP A 100 3.42 10.80 26.59
CA ASP A 100 2.47 9.87 27.21
C ASP A 100 1.43 9.33 26.21
N LEU A 101 1.92 8.93 25.03
CA LEU A 101 1.08 8.41 23.95
C LEU A 101 0.29 7.19 24.44
N TRP A 102 -1.02 7.18 24.19
CA TRP A 102 -1.86 6.07 24.64
C TRP A 102 -1.55 4.78 23.87
N PRO A 103 -1.66 3.61 24.51
CA PRO A 103 -1.51 2.34 23.82
C PRO A 103 -2.68 2.14 22.85
N VAL A 104 -2.38 1.60 21.67
CA VAL A 104 -3.39 1.30 20.65
C VAL A 104 -3.44 -0.18 20.37
N LYS A 105 -4.64 -0.69 20.04
CA LYS A 105 -4.83 -2.07 19.60
C LYS A 105 -4.77 -2.11 18.08
N VAL A 106 -3.64 -2.55 17.52
CA VAL A 106 -3.40 -2.54 16.06
C VAL A 106 -2.63 -3.79 15.64
N ASP A 107 -2.77 -4.20 14.38
CA ASP A 107 -1.89 -5.17 13.76
C ASP A 107 -0.62 -4.45 13.28
N ILE A 108 0.55 -4.86 13.77
CA ILE A 108 1.83 -4.20 13.49
C ILE A 108 2.08 -4.12 11.99
N GLY A 109 2.04 -5.26 11.29
CA GLY A 109 2.38 -5.31 9.87
C GLY A 109 1.45 -4.44 9.02
N GLN A 110 0.16 -4.37 9.35
CA GLN A 110 -0.77 -3.46 8.66
C GLN A 110 -0.47 -2.00 8.95
N PHE A 111 -0.17 -1.64 10.20
CA PHE A 111 0.21 -0.27 10.54
C PHE A 111 1.48 0.16 9.81
N GLU A 112 2.52 -0.67 9.85
CA GLU A 112 3.78 -0.43 9.15
C GLU A 112 3.58 -0.22 7.65
N GLN A 113 2.74 -1.06 7.02
CA GLN A 113 2.44 -0.95 5.60
C GLN A 113 1.75 0.38 5.25
N VAL A 114 0.84 0.85 6.09
CA VAL A 114 0.18 2.16 5.89
C VAL A 114 1.21 3.29 5.95
N VAL A 115 2.08 3.29 6.97
CA VAL A 115 3.12 4.33 7.12
C VAL A 115 4.10 4.29 5.94
N VAL A 116 4.52 3.11 5.50
CA VAL A 116 5.38 2.93 4.32
C VAL A 116 4.73 3.48 3.06
N ASN A 117 3.45 3.18 2.82
CA ASN A 117 2.74 3.68 1.64
C ASN A 117 2.64 5.20 1.62
N LEU A 118 2.35 5.81 2.78
CA LEU A 118 2.30 7.27 2.90
C LEU A 118 3.69 7.89 2.65
N ALA A 119 4.76 7.30 3.17
CA ALA A 119 6.12 7.79 2.95
C ALA A 119 6.56 7.69 1.48
N VAL A 120 6.18 6.61 0.78
CA VAL A 120 6.42 6.48 -0.66
C VAL A 120 5.67 7.55 -1.45
N ASN A 121 4.39 7.76 -1.14
CA ASN A 121 3.58 8.79 -1.79
C ASN A 121 4.17 10.20 -1.55
N ALA A 122 4.60 10.49 -0.32
CA ALA A 122 5.26 11.74 0.03
C ALA A 122 6.55 11.97 -0.77
N ARG A 123 7.40 10.93 -0.90
CA ARG A 123 8.61 11.01 -1.72
C ARG A 123 8.28 11.31 -3.17
N ASP A 124 7.30 10.61 -3.74
CA ASP A 124 6.92 10.77 -5.13
C ASP A 124 6.33 12.19 -5.40
N ALA A 125 5.76 12.84 -4.38
CA ALA A 125 5.33 14.23 -4.42
C ALA A 125 6.47 15.27 -4.24
N MET A 126 7.70 14.83 -3.91
CA MET A 126 8.87 15.67 -3.61
C MET A 126 10.09 15.33 -4.51
N PRO A 127 10.01 15.44 -5.85
CA PRO A 127 11.11 15.07 -6.74
C PRO A 127 12.37 15.95 -6.59
N GLY A 128 12.24 17.16 -6.02
CA GLY A 128 13.35 18.07 -5.74
C GLY A 128 13.91 17.97 -4.31
N GLY A 129 13.47 16.98 -3.53
CA GLY A 129 13.72 16.91 -2.10
C GLY A 129 12.70 17.69 -1.27
N GLY A 130 12.84 17.65 0.06
CA GLY A 130 11.92 18.29 0.99
C GLY A 130 11.97 17.72 2.39
N ASP A 131 10.93 17.98 3.17
CA ASP A 131 10.78 17.45 4.53
C ASP A 131 9.60 16.48 4.59
N LEU A 132 9.83 15.30 5.16
CA LEU A 132 8.76 14.37 5.55
C LEU A 132 8.70 14.31 7.08
N THR A 133 7.57 14.71 7.65
CA THR A 133 7.35 14.66 9.10
C THR A 133 6.27 13.66 9.46
N VAL A 134 6.61 12.67 10.30
CA VAL A 134 5.64 11.77 10.93
C VAL A 134 5.43 12.22 12.36
N ARG A 135 4.20 12.54 12.77
CA ARG A 135 3.87 12.97 14.13
C ARG A 135 2.88 12.02 14.77
N THR A 136 3.05 11.73 16.06
CA THR A 136 2.04 11.02 16.85
C THR A 136 1.57 11.88 18.01
N ARG A 137 0.25 11.90 18.29
CA ARG A 137 -0.27 12.56 19.50
C ARG A 137 -1.61 11.99 19.93
N ASN A 138 -1.93 12.18 21.19
CA ASN A 138 -3.27 11.90 21.69
C ASN A 138 -4.23 13.00 21.23
N VAL A 139 -5.44 12.59 20.85
CA VAL A 139 -6.59 13.42 20.49
C VAL A 139 -7.70 13.03 21.44
N THR A 140 -8.19 13.99 22.22
CA THR A 140 -9.32 13.75 23.12
C THR A 140 -10.64 13.67 22.35
N ALA A 141 -11.65 13.03 22.95
CA ALA A 141 -13.01 13.01 22.41
C ALA A 141 -13.58 14.40 22.10
N GLU A 142 -13.20 15.42 22.86
CA GLU A 142 -13.63 16.80 22.60
C GLU A 142 -12.94 17.39 21.38
N GLU A 143 -11.63 17.24 21.28
CA GLU A 143 -10.87 17.67 20.11
C GLU A 143 -11.31 16.91 18.84
N CYS A 144 -11.63 15.62 18.97
CA CYS A 144 -12.08 14.76 17.88
C CYS A 144 -13.30 15.34 17.13
N LYS A 145 -14.20 16.03 17.84
CA LYS A 145 -15.39 16.66 17.25
C LYS A 145 -15.04 17.75 16.25
N SER A 146 -13.86 18.36 16.37
CA SER A 146 -13.43 19.45 15.49
C SER A 146 -12.98 19.00 14.10
N PHE A 147 -12.61 17.73 13.92
CA PHE A 147 -12.10 17.21 12.64
C PHE A 147 -13.15 17.06 11.54
N ALA A 148 -14.45 17.14 11.88
CA ALA A 148 -15.57 17.12 10.93
C ALA A 148 -15.62 15.92 9.95
N TYR A 149 -14.95 14.80 10.25
CA TYR A 149 -15.03 13.57 9.46
C TYR A 149 -16.30 12.80 9.81
N ARG A 150 -17.16 12.54 8.81
CA ARG A 150 -18.46 11.87 9.00
C ARG A 150 -18.34 10.46 9.59
N GLU A 151 -17.23 9.79 9.33
CA GLU A 151 -16.96 8.40 9.74
C GLU A 151 -16.24 8.32 11.10
N LEU A 152 -15.80 9.46 11.65
CA LEU A 152 -15.06 9.51 12.91
C LEU A 152 -16.02 9.73 14.07
N THR A 153 -16.27 8.68 14.86
CA THR A 153 -17.08 8.77 16.07
C THR A 153 -16.35 9.57 17.16
N PRO A 154 -16.99 10.50 17.89
CA PRO A 154 -16.32 11.21 18.99
C PRO A 154 -15.82 10.25 20.07
N ALA A 155 -14.51 10.09 20.18
CA ALA A 155 -13.82 9.23 21.14
C ALA A 155 -12.36 9.69 21.31
N ASP A 156 -11.67 9.10 22.28
CA ASP A 156 -10.23 9.30 22.45
C ASP A 156 -9.46 8.50 21.39
N TYR A 157 -8.56 9.17 20.68
CA TYR A 157 -7.76 8.60 19.59
C TYR A 157 -6.28 8.89 19.78
N VAL A 158 -5.46 8.03 19.18
CA VAL A 158 -4.08 8.38 18.85
C VAL A 158 -4.04 8.76 17.38
N LEU A 159 -3.65 10.00 17.11
CA LEU A 159 -3.45 10.52 15.77
C LEU A 159 -2.03 10.20 15.32
N VAL A 160 -1.91 9.67 14.10
CA VAL A 160 -0.66 9.57 13.35
C VAL A 160 -0.80 10.46 12.12
N ASP A 161 0.03 11.47 12.07
CA ASP A 161 0.06 12.49 11.01
C ASP A 161 1.31 12.26 10.16
N VAL A 162 1.16 12.31 8.84
CA VAL A 162 2.26 12.22 7.88
C VAL A 162 2.17 13.41 6.95
N GLU A 163 3.09 14.35 7.13
CA GLU A 163 3.12 15.62 6.43
C GLU A 163 4.34 15.67 5.51
N ASP A 164 4.12 16.02 4.24
CA ASP A 164 5.16 16.29 3.26
C ASP A 164 5.13 17.75 2.79
N THR A 165 6.26 18.23 2.27
CA THR A 165 6.38 19.57 1.67
C THR A 165 6.35 19.51 0.14
N GLY A 166 5.68 18.50 -0.43
CA GLY A 166 5.63 18.25 -1.86
C GLY A 166 4.66 19.13 -2.63
N SER A 167 4.32 18.69 -3.84
CA SER A 167 3.43 19.42 -4.75
C SER A 167 1.98 19.54 -4.28
N GLY A 168 1.61 18.84 -3.20
CA GLY A 168 0.23 18.75 -2.72
C GLY A 168 -0.69 17.99 -3.68
N ILE A 169 -1.97 17.95 -3.32
CA ILE A 169 -3.03 17.30 -4.10
C ILE A 169 -3.91 18.37 -4.72
N ALA A 170 -4.11 18.32 -6.04
CA ALA A 170 -4.93 19.27 -6.75
C ALA A 170 -6.41 19.20 -6.28
N PRO A 171 -7.12 20.34 -6.16
CA PRO A 171 -8.49 20.38 -5.61
C PRO A 171 -9.52 19.52 -6.35
N ASP A 172 -9.30 19.24 -7.63
CA ASP A 172 -10.15 18.38 -8.47
C ASP A 172 -9.98 16.87 -8.16
N VAL A 173 -8.88 16.48 -7.53
CA VAL A 173 -8.59 15.10 -7.10
C VAL A 173 -9.03 14.86 -5.66
N LEU A 174 -9.07 15.89 -4.82
CA LEU A 174 -9.61 15.88 -3.46
C LEU A 174 -11.15 15.73 -3.49
N LYS A 175 -11.64 14.52 -3.77
CA LYS A 175 -13.07 14.23 -3.61
C LYS A 175 -13.46 14.37 -2.13
N LYS A 176 -14.51 15.15 -1.88
CA LYS A 176 -15.16 15.36 -0.58
C LYS A 176 -15.81 14.09 -0.04
#